data_AF-A0A3B9PR49-F1
#
_entry.id   AF-A0A3B9PR49-F1
#
_cell.length_a   1.000
_cell.length_b   1.000
_cell.length_c   1.000
_cell.angle_alpha   90.00
_cell.angle_beta   90.00
_cell.angle_gamma   90.00
#
_symmetry.space_group_name_H-M   'P 1'
#
loop_
_entity.id
_entity.type
_entity.pdbx_description
1 polymer ?
#
loop_
_entity_poly.entity_id
_entity_poly.type
_entity_poly.pdbx_seq_one_letter_code
_entity_poly.pdbx_strand_id
1 'polypeptide(L)'
;YGFFAIPVASLFFGNELVVKIILFNLGVEVAIWTVGILLLTSSRLEIRKIFNPPAISVILALVLQVLGGREMFPDFSWEVLSMIGNCSIPMALMIIGASFYDLLKGYRPSPGFRVELGAVITRAIIVPAIFLLYANYGWIPQQTSWMSEVLLVQAAMPAGVFALVVVKNYEQDTETGLRAIMATMLVSIVTLPTWLWIGMYLQKVN
;
A
#
# COMPACT_ATOMS: atom_id res chain seq x y z
N TYR A 1 -2.67 -5.44 -2.50
CA TYR A 1 -1.58 -4.51 -2.90
C TYR A 1 -2.14 -3.10 -2.97
N GLY A 2 -1.32 -2.07 -2.74
CA GLY A 2 -1.69 -0.66 -2.55
C GLY A 2 -2.43 0.03 -3.71
N PHE A 3 -3.03 -0.72 -4.63
CA PHE A 3 -3.90 -0.23 -5.69
C PHE A 3 -5.14 0.49 -5.15
N PHE A 4 -5.58 0.20 -3.92
CA PHE A 4 -6.66 0.96 -3.29
C PHE A 4 -6.31 2.45 -3.10
N ALA A 5 -5.03 2.78 -2.92
CA ALA A 5 -4.54 4.15 -2.80
C ALA A 5 -4.54 4.90 -4.12
N ILE A 6 -4.48 4.20 -5.27
CA ILE A 6 -4.28 4.81 -6.58
C ILE A 6 -5.50 5.62 -7.04
N PRO A 7 -6.75 5.10 -7.00
CA PRO A 7 -7.93 5.89 -7.33
C PRO A 7 -8.12 7.09 -6.41
N VAL A 8 -7.84 6.93 -5.12
CA VAL A 8 -7.94 8.01 -4.12
C VAL A 8 -6.94 9.11 -4.46
N ALA A 9 -5.68 8.75 -4.71
CA ALA A 9 -4.65 9.72 -5.10
C ALA A 9 -4.97 10.44 -6.41
N SER A 10 -5.39 9.70 -7.44
CA SER A 10 -5.78 10.27 -8.74
C SER A 10 -6.93 11.27 -8.60
N LEU A 11 -7.91 10.98 -7.75
CA LEU A 11 -9.06 11.85 -7.51
C LEU A 11 -8.70 13.16 -6.80
N PHE A 12 -7.84 13.11 -5.77
CA PHE A 12 -7.54 14.27 -4.93
C PHE A 12 -6.31 15.08 -5.36
N PHE A 13 -5.32 14.43 -5.97
CA PHE A 13 -4.00 15.01 -6.28
C PHE A 13 -3.57 14.81 -7.75
N GLY A 14 -4.39 14.13 -8.56
CA GLY A 14 -4.11 13.91 -9.98
C GLY A 14 -3.15 12.75 -10.27
N ASN A 15 -2.89 12.53 -11.57
CA ASN A 15 -2.17 11.35 -12.05
C ASN A 15 -0.65 11.38 -11.78
N GLU A 16 -0.06 12.54 -11.52
CA GLU A 16 1.37 12.63 -11.18
C GLU A 16 1.69 11.93 -9.85
N LEU A 17 0.76 11.97 -8.89
CA LEU A 17 0.94 11.31 -7.60
C LEU A 17 0.89 9.79 -7.72
N VAL A 18 0.23 9.25 -8.74
CA VAL A 18 0.11 7.80 -8.96
C VAL A 18 1.48 7.17 -9.18
N VAL A 19 2.33 7.78 -10.01
CA VAL A 19 3.70 7.29 -10.26
C VAL A 19 4.51 7.30 -8.96
N LYS A 20 4.37 8.37 -8.16
CA LYS A 20 5.06 8.52 -6.86
C LYS A 20 4.59 7.47 -5.85
N ILE A 21 3.31 7.12 -5.83
CA ILE A 21 2.76 6.03 -4.99
C ILE A 21 3.28 4.68 -5.42
N ILE A 22 3.42 4.41 -6.72
CA ILE A 22 4.01 3.16 -7.21
C ILE A 22 5.46 3.03 -6.75
N LEU A 23 6.24 4.11 -6.84
CA LEU A 23 7.60 4.15 -6.31
C LEU A 23 7.66 4.00 -4.79
N PHE A 24 6.74 4.62 -4.04
CA PHE A 24 6.65 4.43 -2.59
C PHE A 24 6.32 2.98 -2.22
N ASN A 25 5.39 2.34 -2.95
CA ASN A 25 5.02 0.95 -2.74
C ASN A 25 6.19 -0.03 -2.99
N LEU A 26 7.15 0.33 -3.85
CA LEU A 26 8.39 -0.44 -4.00
C LEU A 26 9.15 -0.54 -2.67
N GLY A 27 9.29 0.56 -1.94
CA GLY A 27 9.93 0.58 -0.63
C GLY A 27 9.19 -0.27 0.40
N VAL A 28 7.86 -0.22 0.38
CA VAL A 28 7.00 -1.08 1.22
C VAL A 28 7.18 -2.56 0.87
N GLU A 29 7.25 -2.90 -0.41
CA GLU A 29 7.47 -4.28 -0.87
C GLU A 29 8.82 -4.80 -0.34
N VAL A 30 9.90 -4.02 -0.51
CA VAL A 30 11.22 -4.38 0.02
C VAL A 30 11.16 -4.54 1.55
N ALA A 31 10.47 -3.65 2.26
CA ALA A 31 10.34 -3.72 3.72
C ALA A 31 9.57 -4.97 4.19
N ILE A 32 8.47 -5.34 3.52
CA ILE A 32 7.71 -6.55 3.83
C ILE A 32 8.58 -7.80 3.63
N TRP A 33 9.31 -7.87 2.52
CA TRP A 33 10.11 -9.04 2.21
C TRP A 33 11.47 -9.13 2.93
N THR A 34 11.82 -8.09 3.69
CA THR A 34 13.02 -8.06 4.53
C THR A 34 12.64 -8.09 6.01
N VAL A 35 12.25 -6.93 6.55
CA VAL A 35 11.90 -6.73 7.96
C VAL A 35 10.63 -7.49 8.32
N GLY A 36 9.62 -7.48 7.45
CA GLY A 36 8.36 -8.19 7.70
C GLY A 36 8.56 -9.69 7.91
N ILE A 37 9.32 -10.35 7.03
CA ILE A 37 9.63 -11.78 7.15
C ILE A 37 10.55 -12.06 8.34
N LEU A 38 11.52 -11.19 8.61
CA LEU A 38 12.41 -11.33 9.77
C LEU A 38 11.59 -11.33 11.07
N LEU A 39 10.63 -10.42 11.20
CA LEU A 39 9.75 -10.35 12.36
C LEU A 39 8.81 -11.57 12.45
N LEU A 40 8.32 -12.07 11.31
CA LEU A 40 7.41 -13.22 11.28
C LEU A 40 8.10 -14.55 11.60
N THR A 41 9.33 -14.75 11.10
CA THR A 41 10.03 -16.05 11.19
C THR A 41 11.09 -16.06 12.29
N SER A 42 11.38 -14.90 12.90
CA SER A 42 12.56 -14.71 13.78
C SER A 42 13.87 -15.21 13.14
N SER A 43 13.95 -15.19 11.82
CA SER A 43 15.05 -15.78 11.03
C SER A 43 16.06 -14.71 10.59
N ARG A 44 17.16 -15.15 9.97
CA ARG A 44 18.15 -14.24 9.38
C ARG A 44 17.58 -13.53 8.14
N LEU A 45 18.13 -12.35 7.85
CA LEU A 45 17.81 -11.59 6.65
C LEU A 45 18.26 -12.37 5.40
N GLU A 46 17.31 -12.69 4.53
CA GLU A 46 17.59 -13.29 3.24
C GLU A 46 17.57 -12.20 2.15
N ILE A 47 18.75 -11.69 1.82
CA ILE A 47 18.94 -10.61 0.82
C ILE A 47 18.35 -10.99 -0.55
N ARG A 48 18.29 -12.30 -0.87
CA ARG A 48 17.70 -12.80 -2.11
C ARG A 48 16.21 -12.48 -2.24
N LYS A 49 15.50 -12.33 -1.12
CA LYS A 49 14.06 -11.99 -1.09
C LYS A 49 13.79 -10.50 -1.31
N ILE A 50 14.82 -9.67 -1.49
CA ILE A 50 14.66 -8.27 -1.89
C ILE A 50 14.24 -8.17 -3.37
N PHE A 51 14.72 -9.10 -4.21
CA PHE A 51 14.44 -9.12 -5.64
C PHE A 51 13.14 -9.86 -5.95
N ASN A 52 12.00 -9.25 -5.59
CA ASN A 52 10.68 -9.78 -5.92
C ASN A 52 10.21 -9.34 -7.31
N PRO A 53 9.27 -10.08 -7.94
CA PRO A 53 8.73 -9.71 -9.24
C PRO A 53 8.24 -8.25 -9.35
N PRO A 54 7.54 -7.66 -8.35
CA PRO A 54 7.16 -6.25 -8.41
C PRO A 54 8.37 -5.32 -8.39
N ALA A 55 9.39 -5.63 -7.59
CA ALA A 55 10.59 -4.81 -7.49
C ALA A 55 11.40 -4.81 -8.78
N ILE A 56 11.59 -6.00 -9.36
CA ILE A 56 12.26 -6.17 -10.65
C ILE A 56 11.50 -5.41 -11.75
N SER A 57 10.16 -5.47 -11.74
CA SER A 57 9.32 -4.78 -12.73
C SER A 57 9.50 -3.27 -12.67
N VAL A 58 9.50 -2.66 -11.47
CA VAL A 58 9.72 -1.22 -11.31
C VAL A 58 11.14 -0.82 -11.72
N ILE A 59 12.15 -1.60 -11.34
CA ILE A 59 13.54 -1.36 -11.74
C ILE A 59 13.69 -1.40 -13.26
N LEU A 60 13.11 -2.41 -13.92
CA LEU A 60 13.13 -2.52 -15.38
C LEU A 60 12.43 -1.33 -16.04
N ALA A 61 11.27 -0.91 -15.53
CA ALA A 61 10.57 0.27 -16.06
C ALA A 61 11.40 1.55 -15.94
N LEU A 62 12.10 1.76 -14.81
CA LEU A 62 12.99 2.89 -14.62
C LEU A 62 14.20 2.84 -15.55
N VAL A 63 14.81 1.67 -15.73
CA VAL A 63 15.95 1.48 -16.65
C VAL A 63 15.53 1.76 -18.10
N LEU A 64 14.37 1.25 -18.53
CA LEU A 64 13.80 1.54 -19.86
C LEU A 64 13.54 3.03 -20.05
N GLN A 65 13.02 3.71 -19.03
CA GLN A 65 12.79 5.16 -19.07
C GLN A 65 14.10 5.95 -19.26
N VAL A 66 15.20 5.52 -18.64
CA VAL A 66 16.50 6.22 -18.73
C VAL A 66 17.21 5.93 -20.05
N LEU A 67 17.09 4.73 -20.61
CA LEU A 67 17.81 4.30 -21.83
C LEU A 67 17.23 4.85 -23.14
N GLY A 68 16.28 5.79 -23.09
CA GLY A 68 15.67 6.39 -24.29
C GLY A 68 14.18 6.06 -24.47
N GLY A 69 13.58 5.33 -23.53
CA GLY A 69 12.13 5.19 -23.41
C GLY A 69 11.44 4.86 -24.73
N ARG A 70 10.51 5.74 -25.14
CA ARG A 70 9.61 5.52 -26.29
C ARG A 70 10.31 5.28 -27.62
N GLU A 71 11.51 5.82 -27.81
CA GLU A 71 12.24 5.75 -29.09
C GLU A 71 12.87 4.36 -29.34
N MET A 72 13.00 3.54 -28.29
CA MET A 72 13.61 2.21 -28.39
C MET A 72 12.67 1.15 -28.95
N PHE A 73 11.35 1.38 -28.87
CA PHE A 73 10.33 0.42 -29.28
C PHE A 73 9.31 1.06 -30.23
N PRO A 74 8.70 0.27 -31.15
CA PRO A 74 7.63 0.78 -32.01
C PRO A 74 6.42 1.27 -31.21
N ASP A 75 5.70 2.25 -31.75
CA ASP A 75 4.50 2.85 -31.11
C ASP A 75 3.46 1.80 -30.71
N PHE A 76 3.28 0.75 -31.50
CA PHE A 76 2.38 -0.36 -31.20
C PHE A 76 2.68 -1.02 -29.85
N SER A 77 3.95 -1.21 -29.50
CA SER A 77 4.34 -1.80 -28.21
C SER A 77 3.88 -0.94 -27.05
N TRP A 78 3.98 0.39 -27.19
CA TRP A 78 3.53 1.34 -26.16
C TRP A 78 2.02 1.37 -26.03
N GLU A 79 1.30 1.25 -27.13
CA GLU A 79 -0.16 1.17 -27.14
C GLU A 79 -0.65 -0.07 -26.39
N VAL A 80 -0.08 -1.24 -26.69
CA VAL A 80 -0.39 -2.50 -25.98
C VAL A 80 -0.06 -2.38 -24.48
N LEU A 81 1.13 -1.88 -24.14
CA LEU A 81 1.53 -1.69 -22.74
C LEU A 81 0.61 -0.70 -22.01
N SER A 82 0.17 0.37 -22.68
CA SER A 82 -0.76 1.35 -22.11
C SER A 82 -2.14 0.74 -21.87
N MET A 83 -2.66 -0.06 -22.81
CA MET A 83 -3.93 -0.76 -22.63
C MET A 83 -3.87 -1.71 -21.43
N ILE A 84 -2.80 -2.50 -21.31
CA ILE A 84 -2.61 -3.42 -20.17
C ILE A 84 -2.49 -2.64 -18.85
N GLY A 85 -1.72 -1.55 -18.83
CA GLY A 85 -1.56 -0.69 -17.65
C GLY A 85 -2.89 -0.10 -17.17
N ASN A 86 -3.70 0.40 -18.11
CA ASN A 86 -5.02 0.98 -17.81
C ASN A 86 -6.01 -0.07 -17.27
N CYS A 87 -5.94 -1.32 -17.76
CA CYS A 87 -6.76 -2.42 -17.25
C CYS A 87 -6.26 -2.96 -15.89
N SER A 88 -5.00 -2.75 -15.54
CA SER A 88 -4.39 -3.32 -14.33
C SER A 88 -5.02 -2.80 -13.03
N ILE A 89 -5.35 -1.49 -12.98
CA ILE A 89 -5.94 -0.88 -11.77
C ILE A 89 -7.37 -1.43 -11.52
N PRO A 90 -8.32 -1.41 -12.48
CA PRO A 90 -9.64 -2.02 -12.30
C PRO A 90 -9.57 -3.50 -11.93
N MET A 91 -8.71 -4.27 -12.60
CA MET A 91 -8.52 -5.70 -12.30
C MET A 91 -8.03 -5.92 -10.87
N ALA A 92 -7.05 -5.13 -10.42
CA ALA A 92 -6.57 -5.20 -9.04
C ALA A 92 -7.66 -4.85 -8.02
N LEU A 93 -8.51 -3.86 -8.30
CA LEU A 93 -9.64 -3.51 -7.43
C LEU A 93 -10.68 -4.64 -7.37
N MET A 94 -10.99 -5.30 -8.49
CA MET A 94 -11.88 -6.46 -8.50
C MET A 94 -11.31 -7.61 -7.65
N ILE A 95 -10.01 -7.90 -7.77
CA ILE A 95 -9.34 -8.92 -6.95
C ILE A 95 -9.37 -8.56 -5.46
N ILE A 96 -9.20 -7.28 -5.11
CA ILE A 96 -9.32 -6.82 -3.73
C ILE A 96 -10.76 -7.06 -3.21
N GLY A 97 -11.78 -6.77 -4.03
CA GLY A 97 -13.18 -7.06 -3.69
C GLY A 97 -13.46 -8.54 -3.50
N ALA A 98 -12.94 -9.41 -4.38
CA ALA A 98 -13.04 -10.86 -4.22
C ALA A 98 -12.33 -11.35 -2.95
N SER A 99 -11.13 -10.81 -2.69
CA SER A 99 -10.37 -11.11 -1.47
C SER A 99 -11.13 -10.69 -0.21
N PHE A 100 -11.82 -9.55 -0.23
CA PHE A 100 -12.65 -9.09 0.88
C PHE A 100 -13.79 -10.08 1.17
N TYR A 101 -14.43 -10.60 0.14
CA TYR A 101 -15.48 -11.62 0.29
C TYR A 101 -14.94 -12.92 0.91
N ASP A 102 -13.76 -13.37 0.47
CA ASP A 102 -13.13 -14.56 1.05
C ASP A 102 -12.73 -14.36 2.51
N LEU A 103 -12.18 -13.19 2.84
CA LEU A 103 -11.85 -12.81 4.20
C LEU A 103 -13.11 -12.74 5.09
N LEU A 104 -14.22 -12.22 4.58
CA LEU A 104 -15.50 -12.14 5.29
C LEU A 104 -16.07 -13.54 5.60
N LYS A 105 -15.97 -14.48 4.64
CA LYS A 105 -16.37 -15.88 4.86
C LYS A 105 -15.54 -16.57 5.95
N GLY A 106 -14.24 -16.29 5.99
CA GLY A 106 -13.32 -16.86 6.96
C GLY A 106 -13.32 -16.17 8.33
N TYR A 107 -14.05 -15.05 8.48
CA TYR A 107 -13.97 -14.22 9.67
C TYR A 107 -14.66 -14.86 10.87
N ARG A 108 -13.88 -15.03 11.94
CA ARG A 108 -14.36 -15.45 13.25
C ARG A 108 -13.80 -14.50 14.29
N PRO A 109 -14.63 -13.76 15.05
CA PRO A 109 -14.11 -12.79 16.02
C PRO A 109 -13.31 -13.48 17.12
N SER A 110 -12.29 -12.79 17.64
CA SER A 110 -11.51 -13.27 18.78
C SER A 110 -12.30 -13.16 20.10
N PRO A 111 -11.98 -13.96 21.13
CA PRO A 111 -12.57 -13.82 22.45
C PRO A 111 -12.34 -12.40 23.01
N GLY A 112 -13.44 -11.64 23.14
CA GLY A 112 -13.40 -10.25 23.63
C GLY A 112 -12.83 -9.23 22.65
N PHE A 113 -12.77 -9.54 21.35
CA PHE A 113 -12.31 -8.62 20.28
C PHE A 113 -10.91 -8.02 20.51
N ARG A 114 -10.04 -8.69 21.27
CA ARG A 114 -8.76 -8.12 21.72
C ARG A 114 -7.80 -7.90 20.54
N VAL A 115 -7.80 -8.84 19.58
CA VAL A 115 -6.97 -8.76 18.37
C VAL A 115 -7.46 -7.65 17.45
N GLU A 116 -8.76 -7.58 17.24
CA GLU A 116 -9.43 -6.62 16.37
C GLU A 116 -9.23 -5.19 16.89
N LEU A 117 -9.46 -4.97 18.18
CA LEU A 117 -9.22 -3.67 18.82
C LEU A 117 -7.74 -3.27 18.74
N GLY A 118 -6.82 -4.20 19.01
CA GLY A 118 -5.38 -3.95 18.89
C GLY A 118 -4.99 -3.55 17.46
N ALA A 119 -5.50 -4.26 16.46
CA ALA A 119 -5.27 -3.96 15.05
C ALA A 119 -5.86 -2.61 14.62
N VAL A 120 -7.07 -2.30 15.07
CA VAL A 120 -7.73 -1.02 14.76
C VAL A 120 -6.98 0.15 15.39
N ILE A 121 -6.63 0.05 16.68
CA ILE A 121 -5.89 1.11 17.37
C ILE A 121 -4.53 1.33 16.69
N THR A 122 -3.78 0.27 16.43
CA THR A 122 -2.46 0.38 15.81
C THR A 122 -2.53 0.88 14.37
N ARG A 123 -3.32 0.24 13.51
CA ARG A 123 -3.30 0.52 12.06
C ARG A 123 -4.22 1.66 11.63
N ALA A 124 -5.35 1.88 12.31
CA ALA A 124 -6.33 2.90 11.95
C ALA A 124 -6.21 4.19 12.77
N ILE A 125 -5.44 4.19 13.88
CA ILE A 125 -5.24 5.40 14.72
C ILE A 125 -3.76 5.76 14.83
N ILE A 126 -2.92 4.87 15.39
CA ILE A 126 -1.51 5.17 15.68
C ILE A 126 -0.71 5.41 14.39
N VAL A 127 -0.75 4.48 13.44
CA VAL A 127 0.00 4.60 12.18
C VAL A 127 -0.39 5.85 11.39
N PRO A 128 -1.69 6.15 11.15
CA PRO A 128 -2.09 7.36 10.45
C PRO A 128 -1.68 8.63 11.19
N ALA A 129 -1.79 8.66 12.53
CA ALA A 129 -1.34 9.80 13.32
C ALA A 129 0.17 10.04 13.17
N ILE A 130 1.00 8.99 13.25
CA ILE A 130 2.45 9.11 13.04
C ILE A 130 2.77 9.63 11.64
N PHE A 131 2.08 9.11 10.62
CA PHE A 131 2.30 9.52 9.23
C PHE A 131 1.93 11.00 9.03
N LEU A 132 0.79 11.45 9.55
CA LEU A 132 0.38 12.85 9.43
C LEU A 132 1.23 13.79 10.28
N LEU A 133 1.67 13.37 11.47
CA LEU A 133 2.60 14.17 12.27
C LEU A 133 3.94 14.33 11.55
N TYR A 134 4.47 13.25 10.98
CA TYR A 134 5.69 13.33 10.18
C TYR A 134 5.50 14.12 8.89
N ALA A 135 4.33 14.02 8.24
CA ALA A 135 4.03 14.80 7.04
C ALA A 135 3.98 16.32 7.30
N ASN A 136 3.57 16.74 8.51
CA ASN A 136 3.42 18.16 8.86
C ASN A 136 4.65 18.75 9.60
N TYR A 137 5.24 18.00 10.52
CA TYR A 137 6.32 18.46 11.39
C TYR A 137 7.66 17.80 11.09
N GLY A 138 7.67 16.76 10.27
CA GLY A 138 8.89 16.08 9.87
C GLY A 138 9.70 16.91 8.89
N TRP A 139 11.00 16.62 8.83
CA TRP A 139 11.87 17.24 7.86
C TRP A 139 11.67 16.61 6.48
N ILE A 140 10.88 17.28 5.64
CA ILE A 140 10.71 16.92 4.23
C ILE A 140 11.44 17.98 3.37
N PRO A 141 12.44 17.59 2.57
CA PRO A 141 13.08 18.50 1.62
C PRO A 141 12.06 19.12 0.67
N GLN A 142 12.21 20.41 0.32
CA GLN A 142 11.29 21.12 -0.57
C GLN A 142 11.13 20.44 -1.94
N GLN A 143 12.18 19.76 -2.45
CA GLN A 143 12.10 19.03 -3.72
C GLN A 143 11.19 17.79 -3.64
N THR A 144 10.81 17.36 -2.44
CA THR A 144 9.99 16.17 -2.16
C THR A 144 8.69 16.52 -1.44
N SER A 145 8.12 17.70 -1.67
CA SER A 145 6.83 18.13 -1.08
C SER A 145 5.71 17.10 -1.30
N TRP A 146 5.72 16.43 -2.45
CA TRP A 146 4.81 15.34 -2.81
C TRP A 146 4.84 14.14 -1.85
N MET A 147 5.91 13.95 -1.07
CA MET A 147 5.99 12.88 -0.07
C MET A 147 4.93 13.06 1.01
N SER A 148 4.60 14.30 1.38
CA SER A 148 3.55 14.59 2.35
C SER A 148 2.17 14.11 1.86
N GLU A 149 1.85 14.32 0.58
CA GLU A 149 0.62 13.86 -0.07
C GLU A 149 0.57 12.32 -0.15
N VAL A 150 1.69 11.68 -0.50
CA VAL A 150 1.79 10.21 -0.49
C VAL A 150 1.55 9.68 0.92
N LEU A 151 2.18 10.26 1.94
CA LEU A 151 2.01 9.84 3.34
C LEU A 151 0.56 10.02 3.81
N LEU A 152 -0.08 11.13 3.45
CA LEU A 152 -1.49 11.39 3.75
C LEU A 152 -2.39 10.32 3.14
N VAL A 153 -2.22 10.01 1.85
CA VAL A 153 -3.02 8.99 1.18
C VAL A 153 -2.78 7.62 1.82
N GLN A 154 -1.51 7.25 2.06
CA GLN A 154 -1.14 5.96 2.65
C GLN A 154 -1.60 5.81 4.11
N ALA A 155 -1.61 6.90 4.88
CA ALA A 155 -2.12 6.94 6.24
C ALA A 155 -3.60 6.53 6.28
N ALA A 156 -4.40 7.03 5.35
CA ALA A 156 -5.83 6.74 5.31
C ALA A 156 -6.14 5.27 4.92
N MET A 157 -5.21 4.57 4.25
CA MET A 157 -5.45 3.21 3.75
C MET A 157 -5.65 2.17 4.87
N PRO A 158 -6.50 1.14 4.66
CA PRO A 158 -6.60 -0.01 5.56
C PRO A 158 -5.36 -0.92 5.52
N ALA A 159 -5.37 -1.98 6.34
CA ALA A 159 -4.37 -3.05 6.23
C ALA A 159 -4.50 -3.77 4.87
N GLY A 160 -3.36 -4.09 4.26
CA GLY A 160 -3.33 -4.77 2.97
C GLY A 160 -3.54 -6.28 3.10
N VAL A 161 -4.41 -6.85 2.24
CA VAL A 161 -4.61 -8.31 2.10
C VAL A 161 -3.30 -9.06 1.86
N PHE A 162 -2.32 -8.41 1.22
CA PHE A 162 -1.04 -9.01 0.91
C PHE A 162 -0.31 -9.54 2.16
N ALA A 163 -0.45 -8.88 3.30
CA ALA A 163 0.12 -9.36 4.55
C ALA A 163 -0.40 -10.76 4.93
N LEU A 164 -1.67 -11.07 4.66
CA LEU A 164 -2.22 -12.40 4.91
C LEU A 164 -1.57 -13.47 4.02
N VAL A 165 -1.31 -13.13 2.76
CA VAL A 165 -0.64 -14.05 1.82
C VAL A 165 0.75 -14.38 2.33
N VAL A 166 1.50 -13.38 2.82
CA VAL A 166 2.82 -13.60 3.43
C VAL A 166 2.70 -14.50 4.67
N VAL A 167 1.82 -14.17 5.62
CA VAL A 167 1.61 -14.99 6.83
C VAL A 167 1.27 -16.45 6.48
N LYS A 168 0.42 -16.66 5.47
CA LYS A 168 0.05 -18.00 4.99
C LYS A 168 1.21 -18.74 4.33
N ASN A 169 2.01 -18.06 3.50
CA ASN A 169 3.16 -18.67 2.84
C ASN A 169 4.27 -19.08 3.81
N TYR A 170 4.35 -18.43 4.98
CA TYR A 170 5.31 -18.74 6.04
C TYR A 170 4.70 -19.60 7.17
N GLU A 171 3.53 -20.20 6.92
CA GLU A 171 2.83 -21.12 7.84
C GLU A 171 2.63 -20.55 9.25
N GLN A 172 2.45 -19.22 9.34
CA GLN A 172 2.20 -18.51 10.59
C GLN A 172 0.69 -18.42 10.89
N ASP A 173 0.33 -17.75 12.00
CA ASP A 173 -1.07 -17.59 12.44
C ASP A 173 -1.90 -16.74 11.45
N THR A 174 -2.50 -17.43 10.50
CA THR A 174 -3.41 -16.85 9.50
C THR A 174 -4.72 -16.35 10.09
N GLU A 175 -5.18 -16.90 11.23
CA GLU A 175 -6.46 -16.53 11.83
C GLU A 175 -6.37 -15.14 12.47
N THR A 176 -5.29 -14.88 13.21
CA THR A 176 -5.00 -13.56 13.77
C THR A 176 -4.80 -12.51 12.68
N GLY A 177 -4.06 -12.84 11.61
CA GLY A 177 -3.87 -11.96 10.46
C GLY A 177 -5.19 -11.62 9.75
N LEU A 178 -6.05 -12.61 9.54
CA LEU A 178 -7.37 -12.43 8.93
C LEU A 178 -8.26 -11.52 9.78
N ARG A 179 -8.32 -11.76 11.10
CA ARG A 179 -9.09 -10.92 12.04
C ARG A 179 -8.66 -9.46 11.99
N ALA A 180 -7.35 -9.21 12.05
CA ALA A 180 -6.78 -7.87 12.02
C ALA A 180 -7.09 -7.13 10.70
N ILE A 181 -6.92 -7.80 9.56
CA ILE A 181 -7.19 -7.20 8.24
C ILE A 181 -8.68 -6.90 8.07
N MET A 182 -9.55 -7.84 8.43
CA MET A 182 -11.00 -7.62 8.33
C MET A 182 -11.50 -6.48 9.21
N ALA A 183 -11.05 -6.44 10.47
CA ALA A 183 -11.43 -5.37 11.39
C ALA A 183 -11.01 -3.99 10.84
N THR A 184 -9.77 -3.86 10.37
CA THR A 184 -9.26 -2.60 9.82
C THR A 184 -9.94 -2.21 8.50
N MET A 185 -10.30 -3.17 7.64
CA MET A 185 -11.05 -2.90 6.42
C MET A 185 -12.46 -2.39 6.72
N LEU A 186 -13.18 -3.00 7.66
CA LEU A 186 -14.52 -2.53 8.05
C LEU A 186 -14.48 -1.12 8.66
N VAL A 187 -13.53 -0.87 9.57
CA VAL A 187 -13.35 0.44 10.19
C VAL A 187 -12.92 1.50 9.17
N SER A 188 -12.20 1.10 8.11
CA SER A 188 -11.72 2.03 7.08
C SER A 188 -12.83 2.76 6.33
N ILE A 189 -14.04 2.22 6.26
CA ILE A 189 -15.20 2.90 5.65
C ILE A 189 -15.41 4.28 6.29
N VAL A 190 -15.19 4.38 7.60
CA VAL A 190 -15.29 5.64 8.35
C VAL A 190 -13.93 6.32 8.48
N THR A 191 -12.85 5.57 8.74
CA THR A 191 -11.55 6.21 9.02
C THR A 191 -10.85 6.78 7.79
N LEU A 192 -11.09 6.23 6.59
CA LEU A 192 -10.55 6.76 5.34
C LEU A 192 -10.95 8.23 5.12
N PRO A 193 -12.26 8.57 5.02
CA PRO A 193 -12.65 9.95 4.77
C PRO A 193 -12.25 10.88 5.91
N THR A 194 -12.26 10.44 7.16
CA THR A 194 -11.85 11.28 8.30
C THR A 194 -10.38 11.63 8.24
N TRP A 195 -9.49 10.67 7.96
CA TRP A 195 -8.06 10.93 7.90
C TRP A 195 -7.66 11.76 6.68
N LEU A 196 -8.31 11.53 5.53
CA LEU A 196 -8.12 12.37 4.35
C LEU A 196 -8.54 13.82 4.64
N TRP A 197 -9.70 14.03 5.26
CA TRP A 197 -10.18 15.36 5.60
C TRP A 197 -9.22 16.08 6.58
N ILE A 198 -8.79 15.40 7.66
CA ILE A 198 -7.83 15.95 8.62
C ILE A 198 -6.50 16.28 7.95
N GLY A 199 -5.95 15.35 7.16
CA GLY A 199 -4.67 15.55 6.49
C GLY A 199 -4.70 16.73 5.52
N MET A 200 -5.76 16.84 4.71
CA MET A 200 -5.92 17.94 3.76
C MET A 200 -6.12 19.28 4.47
N TYR A 201 -6.82 19.28 5.61
CA TYR A 201 -6.98 20.48 6.43
C TYR A 201 -5.64 20.94 7.00
N LEU A 202 -4.83 20.03 7.55
CA LEU A 202 -3.51 20.36 8.10
C LEU A 202 -2.55 20.88 7.03
N GLN A 203 -2.54 20.28 5.84
CA GLN A 203 -1.71 20.76 4.72
C GLN A 203 -2.11 22.13 4.19
N LYS A 204 -3.37 22.55 4.33
CA LYS A 204 -3.83 23.90 3.93
C LYS A 204 -3.45 24.99 4.94
N VAL A 205 -3.23 24.60 6.20
CA VAL A 205 -2.95 25.54 7.30
C VAL A 205 -1.44 25.84 7.41
N ASN A 206 -0.59 24.95 6.91
CA ASN A 206 0.86 25.13 6.77
C ASN A 206 1.24 25.70 5.41
#